data_AF-A0A967NDE8-F1
#
_entry.id   AF-A0A967NDE8-F1
#
_cell.length_a   1.000
_cell.length_b   1.000
_cell.length_c   1.000
_cell.angle_alpha   90.00
_cell.angle_beta   90.00
_cell.angle_gamma   90.00
#
_symmetry.space_group_name_H-M   'P 1'
#
loop_
_entity.id
_entity.type
_entity.pdbx_description
1 polymer ?
#
loop_
_entity_poly.entity_id
_entity_poly.type
_entity_poly.pdbx_seq_one_letter_code
_entity_poly.pdbx_strand_id
1 'polypeptide(L)'
;MTPRQRYQADLEHGGFDYDAAQAAAVERLQQLYEQLSSTVAPRHGLLRRLVARGHSRVSPQVRGIYLWGDVGRGKTHLVNSFYNCVARGDKRRLHFHRLMQSVHSERRRLERERDPLTVIAARLADSCRLLCID
;
A
#
# COMPACT_ATOMS: atom_id res chain seq x y z
N MET A 1 14.71 1.33 -6.72
CA MET A 1 13.97 1.19 -7.99
C MET A 1 12.50 1.44 -7.70
N THR A 2 11.87 2.34 -8.45
CA THR A 2 10.45 2.69 -8.28
C THR A 2 9.54 1.78 -9.12
N PRO A 3 8.22 1.77 -8.90
CA PRO A 3 7.29 0.99 -9.73
C PRO A 3 7.44 1.25 -11.24
N ARG A 4 7.56 2.52 -11.65
CA ARG A 4 7.76 2.88 -13.06
C ARG A 4 9.06 2.32 -13.64
N GLN A 5 10.17 2.48 -12.91
CA GLN A 5 11.48 1.95 -13.32
C GLN A 5 11.47 0.43 -13.41
N ARG A 6 10.78 -0.24 -12.48
CA ARG A 6 10.64 -1.70 -12.49
C ARG A 6 9.86 -2.16 -13.72
N TYR A 7 8.75 -1.51 -14.05
CA TYR A 7 7.97 -1.85 -15.24
C TYR A 7 8.74 -1.62 -16.54
N GLN A 8 9.49 -0.51 -16.64
CA GLN A 8 10.37 -0.25 -17.79
C GLN A 8 11.43 -1.35 -17.94
N ALA A 9 12.07 -1.73 -16.84
CA ALA A 9 13.02 -2.84 -16.87
C ALA A 9 12.33 -4.16 -17.27
N ASP A 10 11.13 -4.45 -16.78
CA ASP A 10 10.40 -5.66 -17.16
C ASP A 10 10.11 -5.70 -18.68
N LEU A 11 9.78 -4.56 -19.32
CA LEU A 11 9.58 -4.46 -20.79
C LEU A 11 10.85 -4.67 -21.62
N GLU A 12 12.03 -4.41 -21.04
CA GLU A 12 13.31 -4.65 -21.70
C GLU A 12 13.70 -6.13 -21.67
N HIS A 13 13.08 -6.93 -20.80
CA HIS A 13 13.29 -8.38 -20.74
C HIS A 13 12.32 -9.10 -21.68
N GLY A 14 12.82 -10.12 -22.40
CA GLY A 14 11.98 -10.95 -23.27
C GLY A 14 10.81 -11.60 -22.53
N GLY A 15 9.62 -11.59 -23.15
CA GLY A 15 8.40 -12.17 -22.58
C GLY A 15 7.43 -11.18 -21.92
N PHE A 16 7.72 -9.87 -21.99
CA PHE A 16 6.83 -8.80 -21.54
C PHE A 16 6.45 -7.89 -22.72
N ASP A 17 5.18 -7.95 -23.11
CA ASP A 17 4.61 -7.05 -24.10
C ASP A 17 4.04 -5.81 -23.43
N TYR A 18 4.18 -4.66 -24.09
CA TYR A 18 3.57 -3.42 -23.62
C TYR A 18 2.03 -3.51 -23.62
N ASP A 19 1.43 -3.22 -22.47
CA ASP A 19 -0.02 -3.09 -22.30
C ASP A 19 -0.36 -1.70 -21.75
N ALA A 20 -1.22 -0.97 -22.44
CA ALA A 20 -1.59 0.40 -22.07
C ALA A 20 -2.35 0.49 -20.73
N ALA A 21 -3.16 -0.52 -20.40
CA ALA A 21 -3.88 -0.57 -19.13
C ALA A 21 -2.92 -0.90 -17.97
N GLN A 22 -1.95 -1.78 -18.19
CA GLN A 22 -0.87 -2.02 -17.22
C GLN A 22 -0.04 -0.75 -16.99
N ALA A 23 0.35 -0.04 -18.05
CA ALA A 23 1.09 1.21 -17.94
C ALA A 23 0.32 2.25 -17.11
N ALA A 24 -0.98 2.41 -17.36
CA ALA A 24 -1.84 3.30 -16.57
C ALA A 24 -1.92 2.88 -15.08
N ALA A 25 -1.99 1.58 -14.80
CA ALA A 25 -1.97 1.06 -13.44
C ALA A 25 -0.61 1.31 -12.74
N VAL A 26 0.50 1.15 -13.48
CA VAL A 26 1.85 1.45 -12.99
C VAL A 26 2.00 2.92 -12.60
N GLU A 27 1.42 3.85 -13.37
CA GLU A 27 1.43 5.26 -13.00
C GLU A 27 0.68 5.54 -11.69
N ARG A 28 -0.45 4.87 -11.45
CA ARG A 28 -1.15 4.97 -10.15
C ARG A 28 -0.34 4.39 -9.01
N LEU A 29 0.31 3.24 -9.23
CA LEU A 29 1.19 2.61 -8.24
C LEU A 29 2.42 3.47 -7.95
N GLN A 30 2.95 4.17 -8.95
CA GLN A 30 4.05 5.12 -8.80
C GLN A 30 3.63 6.34 -7.96
N GLN A 31 2.46 6.92 -8.21
CA GLN A 31 1.91 7.99 -7.37
C GLN A 31 1.73 7.54 -5.91
N LEU A 32 1.20 6.34 -5.69
CA LEU A 32 1.07 5.77 -4.35
C LEU A 32 2.44 5.57 -3.69
N TYR A 33 3.44 5.07 -4.43
CA TYR A 33 4.80 4.93 -3.94
C TYR A 33 5.40 6.26 -3.49
N GLU A 34 5.21 7.34 -4.25
CA GLU A 34 5.69 8.68 -3.90
C GLU A 34 4.97 9.25 -2.65
N GLN A 35 3.66 9.02 -2.53
CA GLN A 35 2.89 9.41 -1.34
C GLN A 35 3.34 8.66 -0.07
N LEU A 36 3.61 7.36 -0.18
CA LEU A 36 4.12 6.56 0.93
C LEU A 36 5.54 6.99 1.33
N SER A 37 6.37 7.31 0.35
CA SER A 37 7.78 7.72 0.55
C SER A 37 7.91 9.12 1.15
N SER A 38 7.11 10.09 0.69
CA SER A 38 7.14 11.49 1.17
C SER A 38 6.67 11.65 2.62
N THR A 39 5.85 10.73 3.10
CA THR A 39 5.40 10.71 4.50
C THR A 39 6.51 10.22 5.45
N VAL A 40 7.57 9.58 4.93
CA VAL A 40 8.82 9.28 5.66
C VAL A 40 9.74 10.52 5.63
N ALA A 41 9.29 11.65 6.19
CA ALA A 41 10.19 12.80 6.33
C ALA A 41 11.31 12.47 7.35
N PRO A 42 12.57 12.84 7.08
CA PRO A 42 13.69 12.53 7.96
C PRO A 42 13.48 13.16 9.35
N ARG A 43 13.70 12.35 10.39
CA ARG A 43 13.72 12.78 11.80
C ARG A 43 14.96 13.62 12.11
N HIS A 44 15.14 14.78 11.50
CA HIS A 44 16.20 15.71 11.91
C HIS A 44 15.70 17.16 11.91
N GLY A 45 15.75 17.77 13.09
CA GLY A 45 15.59 19.21 13.27
C GLY A 45 14.68 19.57 14.45
N LEU A 46 15.28 19.81 15.61
CA LEU A 46 14.65 20.49 16.76
C LEU A 46 13.97 21.81 16.34
N LEU A 47 14.45 22.44 15.26
CA LEU A 47 13.91 23.66 14.66
C LEU A 47 12.51 23.51 14.03
N ARG A 48 12.12 22.32 13.52
CA ARG A 48 10.77 22.12 12.94
C ARG A 48 9.69 21.97 14.02
N ARG A 49 10.07 21.68 15.27
CA ARG A 49 9.16 21.53 16.41
C ARG A 49 8.55 22.87 16.87
N LEU A 50 9.21 23.98 16.57
CA LEU A 50 8.72 25.33 16.89
C LEU A 50 7.76 25.85 15.81
N VAL A 51 7.98 25.53 14.53
CA VAL A 51 7.10 25.94 13.41
C VAL A 51 5.86 25.04 13.28
N ALA A 52 5.91 23.80 13.77
CA ALA A 52 4.78 22.87 13.71
C ALA A 52 3.69 23.11 14.78
N ARG A 53 3.85 24.08 15.69
CA ARG A 53 2.85 24.40 16.74
C ARG A 53 1.61 25.15 16.23
N GLY A 54 1.63 25.68 15.01
CA GLY A 54 0.51 26.46 14.45
C GLY A 54 -0.25 25.78 13.31
N HIS A 55 0.25 24.67 12.77
CA HIS A 55 -0.38 23.99 11.63
C HIS A 55 -0.40 22.50 11.95
N SER A 56 -1.55 22.01 12.42
CA SER A 56 -1.90 20.60 12.34
C SER A 56 -1.67 20.15 10.90
N ARG A 57 -0.51 19.57 10.63
CA ARG A 57 -0.23 18.90 9.36
C ARG A 57 -1.17 17.71 9.34
N VAL A 58 -2.37 17.92 8.80
CA VAL A 58 -3.18 16.83 8.27
C VAL A 58 -2.31 16.21 7.20
N SER A 59 -1.60 15.14 7.56
CA SER A 59 -0.90 14.32 6.58
C SER A 59 -1.98 13.89 5.57
N PRO A 60 -1.83 14.22 4.27
CA PRO A 60 -2.87 13.92 3.31
C PRO A 60 -3.18 12.42 3.37
N GLN A 61 -4.47 12.09 3.49
CA GLN A 61 -4.92 10.70 3.56
C GLN A 61 -4.50 9.99 2.28
N VAL A 62 -3.55 9.05 2.40
CA VAL A 62 -3.08 8.24 1.28
C VAL A 62 -4.17 7.23 0.94
N ARG A 63 -4.75 7.31 -0.26
CA ARG A 63 -5.77 6.37 -0.71
C ARG A 63 -5.11 5.12 -1.29
N GLY A 64 -5.69 3.96 -0.99
CA GLY A 64 -5.27 2.68 -1.57
C GLY A 64 -5.68 2.53 -3.04
N ILE A 65 -5.22 1.44 -3.66
CA ILE A 65 -5.53 1.07 -5.05
C ILE A 65 -6.16 -0.32 -5.05
N TYR A 66 -7.24 -0.48 -5.80
CA TYR A 66 -7.86 -1.77 -6.11
C TYR A 66 -7.67 -2.07 -7.60
N LEU A 67 -6.84 -3.07 -7.92
CA LEU A 67 -6.60 -3.48 -9.31
C LEU A 67 -7.63 -4.53 -9.72
N TRP A 68 -8.32 -4.28 -10.82
CA TRP A 68 -9.35 -5.15 -11.39
C TRP A 68 -9.16 -5.27 -12.91
N GLY A 69 -9.76 -6.29 -13.53
CA GLY A 69 -9.65 -6.57 -14.96
C GLY A 69 -9.53 -8.07 -15.25
N ASP A 70 -9.44 -8.43 -16.52
CA ASP A 70 -9.51 -9.83 -16.99
C ASP A 70 -8.41 -10.73 -16.42
N VAL A 71 -8.67 -12.04 -16.44
CA VAL A 71 -7.69 -13.08 -16.06
C VAL A 71 -6.49 -13.01 -17.00
N GLY A 72 -5.28 -13.23 -16.49
CA GLY A 72 -4.06 -13.24 -17.30
C GLY A 72 -3.42 -11.87 -17.58
N ARG A 73 -4.08 -10.74 -17.26
CA ARG A 73 -3.57 -9.37 -17.49
C ARG A 73 -2.45 -8.91 -16.54
N GLY A 74 -1.80 -9.81 -15.80
CA GLY A 74 -0.63 -9.46 -14.97
C GLY A 74 -0.92 -8.66 -13.69
N LYS A 75 -2.16 -8.58 -13.19
CA LYS A 75 -2.49 -7.85 -11.95
C LYS A 75 -1.61 -8.26 -10.76
N THR A 76 -1.47 -9.57 -10.54
CA THR A 76 -0.62 -10.13 -9.48
C THR A 76 0.83 -9.71 -9.64
N HIS A 77 1.35 -9.68 -10.88
CA HIS A 77 2.69 -9.19 -11.17
C HIS A 77 2.87 -7.73 -10.78
N LEU A 78 1.92 -6.85 -11.16
CA LEU A 78 1.96 -5.43 -10.78
C LEU A 78 1.97 -5.23 -9.27
N VAL A 79 1.12 -5.97 -8.53
CA VAL A 79 1.11 -5.93 -7.05
C VAL A 79 2.43 -6.42 -6.47
N ASN A 80 3.01 -7.50 -7.00
CA ASN A 80 4.30 -8.04 -6.57
C ASN A 80 5.43 -7.02 -6.76
N SER A 81 5.50 -6.45 -7.97
CA SER A 81 6.52 -5.48 -8.34
C SER A 81 6.41 -4.22 -7.47
N PHE A 82 5.20 -3.70 -7.27
CA PHE A 82 4.96 -2.57 -6.36
C PHE A 82 5.36 -2.89 -4.92
N TYR A 83 4.91 -4.03 -4.39
CA TYR A 83 5.26 -4.46 -3.03
C TYR A 83 6.78 -4.49 -2.85
N ASN A 84 7.53 -4.99 -3.82
CA ASN A 84 8.99 -5.05 -3.78
C ASN A 84 9.68 -3.68 -3.85
N CYS A 85 9.06 -2.68 -4.48
CA CYS A 85 9.60 -1.31 -4.56
C CYS A 85 9.54 -0.58 -3.21
N VAL A 86 8.54 -0.87 -2.36
CA VAL A 86 8.33 -0.18 -1.08
C VAL A 86 9.32 -0.70 -0.01
N ALA A 87 9.83 0.21 0.85
CA ALA A 87 10.78 -0.12 1.90
C ALA A 87 10.24 -1.18 2.90
N ARG A 88 11.15 -2.00 3.47
CA ARG A 88 10.79 -3.22 4.22
C ARG A 88 10.10 -3.00 5.58
N GLY A 89 10.22 -1.83 6.20
CA GLY A 89 9.85 -1.63 7.60
C GLY A 89 8.34 -1.71 7.92
N ASP A 90 7.48 -1.24 7.01
CA ASP A 90 6.06 -0.99 7.34
C ASP A 90 5.08 -1.61 6.32
N LYS A 91 5.47 -2.71 5.64
CA LYS A 91 4.62 -3.37 4.64
C LYS A 91 4.30 -4.81 5.01
N ARG A 92 3.07 -5.23 4.75
CA ARG A 92 2.59 -6.61 4.89
C ARG A 92 1.91 -7.05 3.61
N ARG A 93 2.00 -8.34 3.33
CA ARG A 93 1.26 -8.99 2.26
C ARG A 93 0.49 -10.17 2.83
N LEU A 94 -0.80 -10.28 2.49
CA LEU A 94 -1.67 -11.34 2.95
C LEU A 94 -2.53 -11.83 1.80
N HIS A 95 -2.65 -13.15 1.64
CA HIS A 95 -3.68 -13.72 0.80
C HIS A 95 -5.07 -13.37 1.36
N PHE A 96 -6.02 -13.07 0.47
CA PHE A 96 -7.37 -12.66 0.84
C PHE A 96 -8.03 -13.63 1.82
N HIS A 97 -7.92 -14.94 1.59
CA HIS A 97 -8.50 -15.95 2.47
C HIS A 97 -7.89 -15.93 3.89
N ARG A 98 -6.58 -15.65 4.01
CA ARG A 98 -5.92 -15.52 5.32
C ARG A 98 -6.35 -14.26 6.05
N LEU A 99 -6.48 -13.15 5.32
CA LEU A 99 -7.02 -11.92 5.88
C LEU A 99 -8.44 -12.16 6.41
N MET A 100 -9.31 -12.77 5.60
CA MET A 100 -10.69 -13.04 6.00
C MET A 100 -10.76 -13.98 7.22
N GLN A 101 -9.97 -15.04 7.26
CA GLN A 101 -9.90 -15.92 8.45
C GLN A 101 -9.51 -15.15 9.72
N SER A 102 -8.50 -14.28 9.63
CA SER A 102 -8.07 -13.43 10.75
C SER A 102 -9.20 -12.48 11.20
N VAL A 103 -9.83 -11.78 10.26
CA VAL A 103 -10.93 -10.85 10.54
C VAL A 103 -12.10 -11.58 11.21
N HIS A 104 -12.51 -12.74 10.71
CA HIS A 104 -13.58 -13.53 11.31
C HIS A 104 -13.22 -14.01 12.73
N SER A 105 -11.97 -14.42 12.94
CA SER A 105 -11.50 -14.83 14.27
C SER A 105 -11.50 -13.68 15.26
N GLU A 106 -11.03 -12.50 14.87
CA GLU A 106 -11.05 -11.32 15.73
C GLU A 106 -12.47 -10.83 16.00
N ARG A 107 -13.35 -10.87 15.00
CA ARG A 107 -14.75 -10.46 15.17
C ARG A 107 -15.46 -11.29 16.24
N ARG A 108 -15.22 -12.60 16.30
CA ARG A 108 -15.76 -13.49 17.37
C ARG A 108 -15.27 -13.12 18.77
N ARG A 109 -14.09 -12.48 18.89
CA ARG A 109 -13.56 -12.00 20.18
C ARG A 109 -14.13 -10.65 20.59
N LEU A 110 -14.81 -9.96 19.67
CA LEU A 110 -15.34 -8.61 19.82
C LEU A 110 -16.87 -8.58 19.70
N GLU A 111 -17.56 -9.66 20.07
CA GLU A 111 -19.03 -9.79 19.91
C GLU A 111 -19.84 -8.72 20.68
N ARG A 112 -19.27 -8.15 21.74
CA ARG A 112 -19.90 -7.09 22.54
C ARG A 112 -19.56 -5.68 22.04
N GLU A 113 -18.67 -5.57 21.06
CA GLU A 113 -18.30 -4.30 20.46
C GLU A 113 -19.38 -3.86 19.46
N ARG A 114 -19.73 -2.58 19.46
CA ARG A 114 -20.77 -2.06 18.56
C ARG A 114 -20.29 -2.06 17.11
N ASP A 115 -19.01 -1.78 16.90
CA ASP A 115 -18.37 -1.79 15.59
C ASP A 115 -17.03 -2.56 15.63
N PRO A 116 -17.08 -3.90 15.62
CA PRO A 116 -15.88 -4.71 15.72
C PRO A 116 -14.97 -4.56 14.51
N LEU A 117 -15.51 -4.22 13.32
CA LEU A 117 -14.71 -4.08 12.10
C LEU A 117 -13.84 -2.83 12.15
N THR A 118 -14.34 -1.72 12.70
CA THR A 118 -13.52 -0.51 12.90
C THR A 118 -12.36 -0.77 13.85
N VAL A 119 -12.58 -1.53 14.94
CA VAL A 119 -11.50 -1.92 15.86
C VAL A 119 -10.46 -2.80 15.16
N ILE A 120 -10.89 -3.78 14.35
CA ILE A 120 -9.99 -4.66 13.59
C ILE A 120 -9.21 -3.85 12.54
N ALA A 121 -9.87 -2.93 11.83
CA ALA A 121 -9.24 -2.07 10.84
C ALA A 121 -8.17 -1.15 11.49
N ALA A 122 -8.46 -0.59 12.66
CA ALA A 122 -7.50 0.20 13.43
C ALA A 122 -6.27 -0.64 13.82
N ARG A 123 -6.47 -1.85 14.35
CA ARG A 123 -5.37 -2.78 14.67
C ARG A 123 -4.52 -3.13 13.45
N LEU A 124 -5.15 -3.34 12.28
CA LEU A 124 -4.44 -3.61 11.03
C LEU A 124 -3.61 -2.40 10.59
N ALA A 125 -4.18 -1.19 10.67
CA ALA A 125 -3.50 0.06 10.34
C ALA A 125 -2.32 0.35 11.28
N ASP A 126 -2.43 0.02 12.57
CA ASP A 126 -1.33 0.13 13.53
C ASP A 126 -0.20 -0.88 13.23
N SER A 127 -0.53 -2.04 12.66
CA SER A 127 0.44 -3.10 12.38
C SER A 127 1.27 -2.90 11.11
N CYS A 128 0.78 -2.08 10.15
CA CYS A 128 1.48 -1.82 8.89
C CYS A 128 0.96 -0.55 8.20
N ARG A 129 1.84 0.18 7.51
CA ARG A 129 1.47 1.32 6.67
C ARG A 129 1.02 0.91 5.27
N LEU A 130 1.50 -0.22 4.78
CA LEU A 130 1.08 -0.80 3.51
C LEU A 130 0.59 -2.24 3.73
N LEU A 131 -0.66 -2.48 3.38
CA LEU A 131 -1.22 -3.82 3.28
C LEU A 131 -1.50 -4.15 1.81
N CYS A 132 -0.79 -5.13 1.26
CA CYS A 132 -1.10 -5.71 -0.04
C CYS A 132 -1.92 -6.99 0.16
N ILE A 133 -3.04 -7.09 -0.56
CA ILE A 133 -3.93 -8.24 -0.51
C ILE A 133 -3.99 -8.86 -1.91
N ASP A 134 -3.80 -10.18 -1.99
CA ASP A 134 -3.84 -10.95 -3.24
C ASP A 134 -4.75 -12.18 -3.16
#